data_AF-C8PN74-F1
#
_entry.id   AF-C8PN74-F1
#
_cell.length_a   1.000
_cell.length_b   1.000
_cell.length_c   1.000
_cell.angle_alpha   90.00
_cell.angle_beta   90.00
_cell.angle_gamma   90.00
#
_symmetry.space_group_name_H-M   'P 1'
#
loop_
_entity.id
_entity.type
_entity.pdbx_description
1 polymer ?
#
loop_
_entity_poly.entity_id
_entity_poly.type
_entity_poly.pdbx_seq_one_letter_code
_entity_poly.pdbx_strand_id
1 'polypeptide(L)' 'MDSAKEKHKMHKNDVDFTRIFDDEQLISVLNFNNMIPIDDKFITKIDLKPNVKDSRSQANYKKIVHKRN' A
#
# COMPACT_ATOMS: atom_id res chain seq x y z
N MET A 1 4.75 -3.96 -0.15
CA MET A 1 3.28 -3.77 -0.12
C MET A 1 2.75 -4.15 -1.48
N ASP A 2 1.75 -5.01 -1.55
CA ASP A 2 1.25 -5.58 -2.82
C ASP A 2 -0.20 -5.18 -3.07
N SER A 3 -0.57 -5.13 -4.35
CA SER A 3 -1.98 -4.99 -4.74
C SER A 3 -2.80 -6.20 -4.29
N ALA A 4 -4.06 -5.96 -3.95
CA ALA A 4 -5.01 -7.04 -3.69
C ALA A 4 -5.13 -7.93 -4.93
N LYS A 5 -5.10 -9.25 -4.72
CA LYS A 5 -5.28 -10.29 -5.74
C LYS A 5 -6.30 -11.28 -5.19
N GLU A 6 -6.99 -12.01 -6.06
CA GLU A 6 -8.03 -12.98 -5.64
C GLU A 6 -7.51 -13.98 -4.59
N LYS A 7 -6.29 -14.49 -4.76
CA LYS A 7 -5.65 -15.38 -3.79
C LYS A 7 -5.52 -14.79 -2.37
N HIS A 8 -5.49 -13.47 -2.24
CA HIS A 8 -5.38 -12.78 -0.95
C HIS A 8 -6.71 -12.71 -0.20
N LYS A 9 -7.86 -12.87 -0.88
CA LYS A 9 -9.17 -12.89 -0.21
C LYS A 9 -9.30 -14.08 0.75
N MET A 10 -8.70 -15.20 0.35
CA MET A 10 -8.69 -16.44 1.13
C MET A 10 -7.59 -16.50 2.20
N HIS A 11 -6.58 -15.61 2.12
CA HIS A 11 -5.54 -15.53 3.16
C HIS A 11 -6.11 -14.85 4.40
N LYS A 12 -5.86 -15.43 5.57
CA LYS A 12 -6.19 -14.81 6.86
C LYS A 12 -5.12 -13.77 7.22
N ASN A 13 -5.50 -12.83 8.07
CA ASN A 13 -4.50 -11.99 8.72
C ASN A 13 -3.72 -12.86 9.70
N ASP A 14 -2.40 -12.73 9.68
CA ASP A 14 -1.48 -13.45 10.55
C ASP A 14 -0.31 -12.51 10.91
N VAL A 15 0.56 -12.94 11.80
CA VAL A 15 1.72 -12.17 12.28
C VAL A 15 2.63 -11.75 11.11
N ASP A 16 2.66 -12.53 10.04
CA ASP A 16 3.51 -12.32 8.86
C ASP A 16 2.77 -11.72 7.65
N PHE A 17 1.45 -11.51 7.75
CA PHE A 17 0.62 -11.02 6.64
C PHE A 17 -0.59 -10.22 7.11
N THR A 18 -0.72 -8.99 6.62
CA THR A 18 -1.85 -8.09 6.92
C THR A 18 -2.59 -7.70 5.65
N ARG A 19 -3.91 -7.88 5.65
CA ARG A 19 -4.80 -7.36 4.62
C ARG A 19 -5.25 -5.94 4.97
N ILE A 20 -5.31 -5.07 3.96
CA ILE A 20 -5.70 -3.67 4.10
C ILE A 20 -6.97 -3.45 3.29
N PHE A 21 -8.01 -3.03 4.00
CA PHE A 21 -9.35 -2.82 3.47
C PHE A 21 -9.69 -1.31 3.43
N ASP A 22 -10.48 -0.90 2.45
CA ASP A 22 -11.23 0.37 2.40
C ASP A 22 -12.70 -0.04 2.49
N ASP A 23 -13.34 0.24 3.63
CA ASP A 23 -14.61 -0.37 4.04
C ASP A 23 -14.57 -1.92 3.96
N GLU A 24 -15.36 -2.53 3.08
CA GLU A 24 -15.38 -3.99 2.84
C GLU A 24 -14.47 -4.42 1.68
N GLN A 25 -13.89 -3.47 0.95
CA GLN A 25 -13.09 -3.76 -0.24
C GLN A 25 -11.63 -4.01 0.14
N LEU A 26 -11.12 -5.21 -0.17
CA LEU A 26 -9.69 -5.51 -0.06
C LEU A 26 -8.92 -4.73 -1.12
N ILE A 27 -8.13 -3.73 -0.70
CA ILE A 27 -7.40 -2.85 -1.62
C ILE A 27 -5.90 -3.14 -1.68
N SER A 28 -5.31 -3.75 -0.65
CA SER A 28 -3.88 -4.06 -0.61
C SER A 28 -3.55 -5.10 0.47
N VAL A 29 -2.32 -5.60 0.42
CA VAL A 29 -1.77 -6.48 1.45
C VAL A 29 -0.34 -6.08 1.79
N LEU A 30 0.06 -6.36 3.03
CA LEU A 30 1.40 -6.20 3.56
C LEU A 30 1.92 -7.57 3.97
N ASN A 31 3.00 -8.01 3.33
CA ASN A 31 3.66 -9.28 3.64
C ASN A 31 4.96 -8.99 4.40
N PHE A 32 4.97 -9.32 5.69
CA PHE A 32 6.12 -9.07 6.55
C PHE A 32 7.26 -10.05 6.30
N ASN A 33 7.00 -11.24 5.71
CA ASN A 33 8.05 -12.16 5.27
C ASN A 33 8.99 -11.55 4.23
N ASN A 34 8.51 -10.52 3.52
CA ASN A 34 9.29 -9.80 2.51
C ASN A 34 9.91 -8.50 3.04
N MET A 35 9.90 -8.26 4.36
CA MET A 35 10.61 -7.12 4.93
C MET A 35 12.12 -7.33 4.80
N ILE A 36 12.81 -6.25 4.44
CA ILE A 36 14.26 -6.23 4.32
C ILE A 36 14.83 -5.16 5.25
N PRO A 37 15.99 -5.40 5.88
CA PRO A 37 16.72 -4.33 6.54
C PRO A 37 17.25 -3.35 5.47
N ILE A 38 17.17 -2.06 5.74
CA ILE A 38 17.63 -1.01 4.83
C ILE A 38 18.21 0.16 5.63
N ASP A 39 19.34 0.69 5.18
CA ASP A 39 19.89 1.94 5.74
C ASP A 39 19.05 3.13 5.26
N ASP A 40 18.86 4.12 6.14
CA ASP A 40 18.10 5.35 5.84
C ASP A 40 18.58 6.08 4.58
N LYS A 41 19.88 6.00 4.27
CA LYS A 41 20.47 6.62 3.07
C LYS A 41 19.90 6.08 1.74
N PHE A 42 19.29 4.89 1.77
CA PHE A 42 18.63 4.28 0.62
C PHE A 42 17.11 4.46 0.62
N ILE A 43 16.55 5.13 1.64
CA ILE A 43 15.12 5.39 1.76
C ILE A 43 14.78 6.73 1.12
N THR A 44 13.87 6.72 0.14
CA THR A 44 13.27 7.94 -0.40
C THR A 44 11.81 8.01 0.03
N LYS A 45 11.43 9.09 0.73
CA LYS A 45 10.04 9.33 1.12
C LYS A 45 9.21 9.70 -0.11
N ILE A 46 8.07 9.04 -0.27
CA ILE A 46 7.11 9.37 -1.32
C ILE A 46 6.29 10.58 -0.87
N ASP A 47 6.28 11.65 -1.67
CA ASP A 47 5.39 12.80 -1.43
C ASP A 47 3.97 12.46 -1.87
N LEU A 48 3.06 12.42 -0.89
CA LEU A 48 1.66 12.11 -1.12
C LEU A 48 0.82 13.36 -1.34
N LYS A 49 1.33 14.57 -1.04
CA LYS A 49 0.53 15.80 -1.13
C LYS A 49 -0.06 15.95 -2.54
N PRO A 50 -1.37 16.22 -2.67
CA PRO A 50 -1.97 16.51 -3.97
C PRO A 50 -1.23 17.66 -4.66
N ASN A 51 -0.87 17.46 -5.92
CA ASN A 51 -0.19 18.49 -6.72
C ASN A 51 -1.01 18.75 -8.00
N VAL A 52 -1.18 20.02 -8.35
CA VAL A 52 -1.89 20.42 -9.58
C VAL A 52 -1.25 19.90 -10.87
N LYS A 53 0.04 19.55 -10.81
CA LYS A 53 0.79 18.95 -11.91
C LYS A 53 0.77 17.41 -11.91
N ASP A 54 0.09 16.78 -10.96
CA ASP A 54 -0.01 15.33 -10.94
C ASP A 54 -0.72 14.84 -12.21
N SER A 55 -0.13 13.83 -12.85
CA SER A 55 -0.85 13.09 -13.88
C SER A 55 -2.10 12.41 -13.29
N ARG A 56 -3.04 12.02 -14.14
CA ARG A 56 -4.25 11.31 -13.68
C ARG A 56 -3.91 10.04 -12.88
N SER A 57 -2.86 9.31 -13.24
CA SER A 57 -2.42 8.13 -12.51
C SER A 57 -1.79 8.48 -11.16
N GLN A 58 -0.98 9.53 -11.09
CA GLN A 58 -0.39 10.01 -9.83
C GLN A 58 -1.46 10.51 -8.86
N ALA A 59 -2.41 11.31 -9.34
CA ALA A 59 -3.52 11.80 -8.55
C ALA A 59 -4.38 10.65 -8.00
N ASN A 60 -4.68 9.65 -8.85
CA ASN A 60 -5.42 8.46 -8.42
C ASN A 60 -4.63 7.64 -7.37
N TYR A 61 -3.34 7.43 -7.58
CA TYR A 61 -2.48 6.73 -6.63
C TYR A 61 -2.47 7.43 -5.27
N LYS A 62 -2.23 8.75 -5.25
CA LYS A 62 -2.23 9.56 -4.02
C LYS A 62 -3.58 9.51 -3.29
N LYS A 63 -4.70 9.50 -4.01
CA LYS A 63 -6.04 9.31 -3.42
C LYS A 63 -6.19 7.95 -2.73
N ILE A 64 -5.77 6.87 -3.39
CA ILE A 64 -5.84 5.52 -2.81
C ILE A 64 -4.96 5.43 -1.56
N VAL A 65 -3.79 6.07 -1.55
CA VAL A 65 -2.93 6.08 -0.36
C VAL A 65 -3.53 6.92 0.77
N HIS A 66 -4.13 8.07 0.49
CA HIS A 66 -4.78 8.90 1.52
C HIS A 66 -5.97 8.23 2.19
N LYS A 67 -6.74 7.43 1.47
CA LYS A 67 -7.85 6.63 2.03
C LYS A 67 -7.41 5.56 3.05
N ARG A 68 -6.10 5.29 3.15
CA ARG A 68 -5.55 4.26 4.05
C ARG A 68 -5.16 4.80 5.44
N ASN A 69 -5.19 6.12 5.66
CA ASN A 69 -4.87 6.80 6.93
C ASN A 69 -6.14 7.26 7.62
#